data_AF-E6X616-F1
#
_entry.id   AF-E6X616-F1
#
_cell.length_a   1.000
_cell.length_b   1.000
_cell.length_c   1.000
_cell.angle_alpha   90.00
_cell.angle_beta   90.00
_cell.angle_gamma   90.00
#
_symmetry.space_group_name_H-M   'P 1'
#
loop_
_entity.id
_entity.type
_entity.pdbx_description
1 polymer ?
#
loop_
_entity_poly.entity_id
_entity_poly.type
_entity_poly.pdbx_seq_one_letter_code
_entity_poly.pdbx_strand_id
1 'polypeptide(L)'
;MNCFNHHELIAVGVCQDCQKGLCSVCASKYSIPICSQCNTGRKGSEKSKIYKELFMTFGFSIIATFFIMKNFVNSTSPEMQMGTLEQILMAIMLIYGFSSLIAGWKTLTGITPSVFLFLPIIGWLIYFGIKLWLSSMIGVFMLPIRTFKNVRRLYKLKNIPK
;
A
#
# COMPACT_ATOMS: atom_id res chain seq x y z
N MET A 1 -28.36 0.71 30.07
CA MET A 1 -27.05 1.30 29.74
C MET A 1 -27.26 2.42 28.73
N ASN A 2 -26.58 3.55 28.87
CA ASN A 2 -26.80 4.71 28.01
C ASN A 2 -25.81 4.71 26.82
N CYS A 3 -26.10 5.50 25.80
CA CYS A 3 -25.24 5.63 24.64
C CYS A 3 -23.89 6.27 25.03
N PHE A 4 -22.81 5.76 24.43
CA PHE A 4 -21.45 6.25 24.65
C PHE A 4 -21.25 7.69 24.17
N ASN A 5 -21.94 8.08 23.09
CA ASN A 5 -21.85 9.43 22.52
C ASN A 5 -22.91 10.41 23.05
N HIS A 6 -24.04 9.91 23.56
CA HIS A 6 -25.17 10.70 24.04
C HIS A 6 -25.66 10.10 25.37
N HIS A 7 -25.18 10.62 26.50
CA HIS A 7 -25.39 9.99 27.80
C HIS A 7 -26.84 10.04 28.28
N GLU A 8 -27.63 10.97 27.73
CA GLU A 8 -29.06 11.15 27.93
C GLU A 8 -29.94 10.15 27.16
N LEU A 9 -29.40 9.43 26.17
CA LEU A 9 -30.16 8.48 25.35
C LEU A 9 -29.88 7.03 25.74
N ILE A 10 -30.93 6.20 25.79
CA ILE A 10 -30.81 4.76 26.00
C ILE A 10 -30.11 4.08 24.82
N ALA A 11 -29.24 3.11 25.11
CA ALA A 11 -28.60 2.32 24.08
C ALA A 11 -29.57 1.26 23.53
N VAL A 12 -29.64 1.16 22.19
CA VAL A 12 -30.44 0.14 21.46
C VAL A 12 -29.55 -0.86 20.72
N GLY A 13 -28.24 -0.61 20.65
CA GLY A 13 -27.26 -1.49 20.03
C GLY A 13 -25.88 -1.31 20.64
N VAL A 14 -24.90 -2.05 20.12
CA VAL A 14 -23.51 -2.01 20.59
C VAL A 14 -22.55 -1.77 19.43
N CYS A 15 -21.46 -1.06 19.69
CA CYS A 15 -20.39 -0.87 18.72
C CYS A 15 -19.67 -2.21 18.46
N GLN A 16 -19.52 -2.62 17.20
CA GLN A 16 -18.85 -3.88 16.86
C GLN A 16 -17.35 -3.93 17.25
N ASP A 17 -16.69 -2.78 17.37
CA ASP A 17 -15.24 -2.73 17.68
C ASP A 17 -14.96 -2.65 19.19
N CYS A 18 -15.67 -1.80 19.91
CA CYS A 18 -15.39 -1.50 21.32
C CYS A 18 -16.49 -1.97 22.29
N GLN A 19 -17.55 -2.59 21.77
CA GLN A 19 -18.69 -3.13 22.54
C GLN A 19 -19.44 -2.13 23.43
N LYS A 20 -19.20 -0.82 23.28
CA LYS A 20 -19.94 0.24 23.99
C LYS A 20 -21.34 0.44 23.42
N GLY A 21 -22.29 0.82 24.28
CA GLY A 21 -23.69 1.06 23.90
C GLY A 21 -23.86 2.24 22.93
N LEU A 22 -24.77 2.10 21.97
CA LEU A 22 -25.12 3.09 20.95
C LEU A 22 -26.64 3.33 20.95
N CYS A 23 -27.08 4.60 20.92
CA CYS A 23 -28.48 4.94 20.70
C CYS A 23 -28.89 4.69 19.24
N SER A 24 -30.19 4.73 18.95
CA SER A 24 -30.74 4.48 17.61
C SER A 24 -30.13 5.38 16.54
N VAL A 25 -29.85 6.64 16.88
CA VAL A 25 -29.19 7.61 15.99
C VAL A 25 -27.74 7.21 15.71
N CYS A 26 -26.98 6.80 16.74
CA CYS A 26 -25.59 6.41 16.54
C CYS A 26 -25.44 5.05 15.85
N ALA A 27 -26.36 4.11 16.11
CA ALA A 27 -26.35 2.78 15.50
C ALA A 27 -26.69 2.84 13.99
N SER A 28 -27.52 3.79 13.57
CA SER A 28 -27.92 3.97 12.16
C SER A 28 -27.05 4.99 11.38
N LYS A 29 -26.15 5.72 12.05
CA LYS A 29 -25.28 6.74 11.41
C LYS A 29 -24.37 6.15 10.32
N TYR A 30 -23.94 4.90 10.46
CA TYR A 30 -23.02 4.24 9.54
C TYR A 30 -23.61 2.91 9.05
N SER A 31 -23.06 2.35 7.96
CA SER A 31 -23.51 1.08 7.38
C SER A 31 -23.35 -0.12 8.31
N ILE A 32 -22.57 0.02 9.37
CA ILE A 32 -22.40 -0.94 10.46
C ILE A 32 -22.51 -0.19 11.79
N PRO A 33 -23.08 -0.79 12.85
CA PRO A 33 -23.21 -0.14 14.14
C PRO A 33 -21.84 0.04 14.80
N ILE A 34 -21.26 1.25 14.66
CA ILE A 34 -19.95 1.63 15.20
C ILE A 34 -20.00 3.04 15.81
N CYS A 35 -19.21 3.29 16.86
CA CYS A 35 -19.08 4.63 17.42
C CYS A 35 -18.19 5.53 16.54
N SER A 36 -18.33 6.85 16.68
CA SER A 36 -17.52 7.84 15.95
C SER A 36 -16.01 7.70 16.19
N GLN A 37 -15.61 7.36 17.42
CA GLN A 37 -14.21 7.11 17.79
C GLN A 37 -13.63 5.91 17.01
N CYS A 38 -14.33 4.77 17.02
CA CYS A 38 -13.91 3.57 16.27
C CYS A 38 -13.91 3.81 14.76
N ASN A 39 -14.90 4.54 14.22
CA ASN A 39 -14.92 4.89 12.81
C ASN A 39 -13.70 5.75 12.41
N THR A 40 -13.32 6.71 13.25
CA THR A 40 -12.13 7.55 13.02
C THR A 40 -10.85 6.71 13.09
N GLY A 41 -10.77 5.77 14.04
CA GLY A 41 -9.68 4.80 14.14
C GLY A 41 -9.56 3.91 12.89
N ARG A 42 -10.67 3.33 12.42
CA ARG A 42 -10.72 2.55 11.17
C ARG A 42 -10.26 3.38 9.97
N LYS A 43 -10.79 4.60 9.80
CA LYS A 43 -10.36 5.54 8.75
C LYS A 43 -8.86 5.83 8.81
N GLY A 44 -8.31 6.09 10.01
CA GLY A 44 -6.88 6.34 10.21
C GLY A 44 -6.02 5.13 9.85
N SER A 45 -6.44 3.93 10.27
CA SER A 45 -5.73 2.68 9.96
C SER A 45 -5.74 2.37 8.46
N GLU A 46 -6.86 2.59 7.75
CA GLU A 46 -6.94 2.42 6.30
C GLU A 46 -6.04 3.42 5.57
N LYS A 47 -6.08 4.70 5.96
CA LYS A 47 -5.19 5.72 5.40
C LYS A 47 -3.72 5.33 5.59
N SER A 48 -3.34 4.93 6.80
CA SER A 48 -1.96 4.52 7.10
C SER A 48 -1.52 3.33 6.25
N LYS A 49 -2.39 2.31 6.06
CA LYS A 49 -2.10 1.18 5.16
C LYS A 49 -1.83 1.64 3.72
N ILE A 50 -2.64 2.55 3.20
CA ILE A 50 -2.46 3.09 1.85
C ILE A 50 -1.16 3.91 1.74
N TYR A 51 -0.89 4.80 2.70
CA TYR A 51 0.34 5.58 2.71
C TYR A 51 1.58 4.69 2.83
N LYS A 52 1.54 3.68 3.70
CA LYS A 52 2.62 2.70 3.85
C LYS A 52 2.84 1.94 2.53
N GLU A 53 1.77 1.58 1.82
CA GLU A 53 1.87 0.95 0.52
C GLU A 53 2.53 1.85 -0.52
N LEU A 54 2.08 3.10 -0.67
CA LEU A 54 2.65 4.05 -1.62
C LEU A 54 4.11 4.37 -1.28
N PHE A 55 4.42 4.57 0.01
CA PHE A 55 5.78 4.83 0.47
C PHE A 55 6.71 3.65 0.20
N MET A 56 6.26 2.41 0.42
CA MET A 56 7.07 1.24 0.05
C MET A 56 7.31 1.17 -1.46
N THR A 57 6.31 1.46 -2.30
CA THR A 57 6.43 1.34 -3.76
C THR A 57 7.27 2.43 -4.40
N PHE A 58 7.13 3.70 -3.96
CA PHE A 58 7.83 4.85 -4.53
C PHE A 58 9.03 5.29 -3.71
N GLY A 59 8.93 5.28 -2.38
CA GLY A 59 10.05 5.67 -1.51
C GLY A 59 11.26 4.75 -1.69
N PHE A 60 11.04 3.43 -1.69
CA PHE A 60 12.13 2.48 -1.92
C PHE A 60 12.73 2.58 -3.33
N SER A 61 11.90 2.78 -4.37
CA SER A 61 12.39 2.89 -5.75
C SER A 61 13.21 4.17 -5.97
N ILE A 62 12.83 5.29 -5.36
CA ILE A 62 13.59 6.54 -5.41
C ILE A 62 14.95 6.37 -4.73
N ILE A 63 15.00 5.77 -3.53
CA ILE A 63 16.25 5.54 -2.79
C ILE A 63 17.18 4.60 -3.57
N ALA A 64 16.64 3.49 -4.10
CA ALA A 64 17.41 2.55 -4.91
C ALA A 64 17.96 3.21 -6.18
N THR A 65 17.14 4.00 -6.88
CA THR A 65 17.55 4.73 -8.07
C THR A 65 18.65 5.73 -7.75
N PHE A 66 18.52 6.50 -6.67
CA PHE A 66 19.55 7.45 -6.23
C PHE A 66 20.90 6.76 -5.98
N PHE A 67 20.88 5.60 -5.31
CA PHE A 67 22.09 4.83 -5.06
C PHE A 67 22.72 4.34 -6.37
N ILE A 68 21.93 3.80 -7.31
CA ILE A 68 22.42 3.31 -8.60
C ILE A 68 23.01 4.46 -9.43
N MET A 69 22.31 5.59 -9.53
CA MET A 69 22.79 6.77 -10.25
C MET A 69 24.13 7.26 -9.70
N LYS A 70 24.27 7.33 -8.38
CA LYS A 70 25.53 7.76 -7.73
C LYS A 70 26.68 6.79 -8.04
N ASN A 71 26.43 5.48 -7.93
CA ASN A 71 27.46 4.49 -8.25
C ASN A 71 27.84 4.53 -9.73
N PHE A 72 26.87 4.69 -10.62
CA PHE A 72 27.09 4.81 -12.06
C PHE A 72 27.93 6.03 -12.42
N VAL A 73 27.63 7.20 -11.86
CA VAL A 73 28.43 8.41 -12.06
C VAL A 73 29.86 8.24 -11.54
N ASN A 74 30.03 7.61 -10.38
CA ASN A 74 31.36 7.38 -9.81
C ASN A 74 32.20 6.35 -10.58
N SER A 75 31.55 5.38 -11.26
CA SER A 75 32.23 4.35 -12.05
C SER A 75 32.53 4.76 -13.48
N THR A 76 31.96 5.86 -13.95
CA THR A 76 32.04 6.28 -15.34
C THR A 76 33.17 7.28 -15.54
N SER A 77 33.99 7.09 -16.57
CA SER A 77 35.04 8.03 -16.94
C SER A 77 34.44 9.38 -17.37
N PRO A 78 35.14 10.51 -17.18
CA PRO A 78 34.63 11.84 -17.52
C PRO A 78 34.26 12.01 -19.00
N GLU A 79 34.80 11.19 -19.89
CA GLU A 79 34.48 11.19 -21.33
C GLU A 79 33.17 10.48 -21.67
N MET A 80 32.64 9.65 -20.77
CA MET A 80 31.39 8.88 -20.93
C MET A 80 30.26 9.48 -20.07
N GLN A 81 30.30 10.79 -19.81
CA GLN A 81 29.24 11.46 -19.05
C GLN A 81 27.99 11.64 -19.91
N MET A 82 26.91 10.99 -19.50
CA MET A 82 25.57 11.19 -20.09
C MET A 82 25.08 12.62 -19.89
N GLY A 83 24.34 13.13 -20.87
CA GLY A 83 23.68 14.43 -20.77
C GLY A 83 22.63 14.47 -19.65
N THR A 84 22.30 15.67 -19.16
CA THR A 84 21.32 15.84 -18.06
C THR A 84 19.95 15.24 -18.39
N LEU A 85 19.50 15.34 -19.64
CA LEU A 85 18.23 14.78 -20.10
C LEU A 85 18.26 13.24 -20.07
N GLU A 86 19.35 12.62 -20.50
CA GLU A 86 19.54 11.16 -20.49
C GLU A 86 19.55 10.62 -19.06
N GLN A 87 20.22 11.32 -18.14
CA GLN A 87 20.22 10.98 -16.71
C GLN A 87 18.81 11.02 -16.11
N ILE A 88 18.00 12.02 -16.47
CA ILE A 88 16.62 12.14 -16.01
C ILE A 88 15.75 11.01 -16.58
N LEU A 89 15.86 10.72 -17.88
CA LEU A 89 15.11 9.62 -18.51
C LEU A 89 15.48 8.26 -17.89
N MET A 90 16.77 8.02 -17.66
CA MET A 90 17.24 6.81 -17.00
C MET A 90 16.70 6.70 -15.58
N ALA A 91 16.71 7.80 -14.80
CA ALA A 91 16.13 7.82 -13.46
C ALA A 91 14.63 7.51 -13.48
N ILE A 92 13.86 8.07 -14.41
CA ILE A 92 12.42 7.78 -14.56
C ILE A 92 12.21 6.30 -14.90
N MET A 93 12.97 5.74 -15.84
CA MET A 93 12.88 4.33 -16.20
C MET A 93 13.23 3.40 -15.03
N LEU A 94 14.26 3.73 -14.25
CA LEU A 94 14.66 2.97 -13.06
C LEU A 94 13.59 3.04 -11.97
N ILE A 95 13.08 4.24 -11.66
CA ILE A 95 11.99 4.40 -10.68
C ILE A 95 10.77 3.57 -11.11
N TYR A 96 10.38 3.65 -12.38
CA TYR A 96 9.27 2.88 -12.93
C TYR A 96 9.55 1.37 -12.85
N GLY A 97 10.74 0.93 -13.22
CA GLY A 97 11.18 -0.46 -13.13
C GLY A 97 11.11 -1.02 -11.71
N PHE A 98 11.71 -0.34 -10.73
CA PHE A 98 11.68 -0.78 -9.33
C PHE A 98 10.28 -0.72 -8.73
N SER A 99 9.52 0.36 -8.97
CA SER A 99 8.15 0.47 -8.48
C SER A 99 7.26 -0.62 -9.09
N SER A 100 7.45 -0.95 -10.38
CA SER A 100 6.71 -2.02 -11.05
C SER A 100 7.02 -3.37 -10.42
N LEU A 101 8.29 -3.67 -10.14
CA LEU A 101 8.70 -4.89 -9.44
C LEU A 101 8.01 -5.02 -8.07
N ILE A 102 7.98 -3.96 -7.26
CA ILE A 102 7.32 -3.97 -5.95
C ILE A 102 5.80 -4.17 -6.10
N ALA A 103 5.19 -3.50 -7.07
CA ALA A 103 3.77 -3.63 -7.37
C ALA A 103 3.41 -5.04 -7.86
N GLY A 104 4.25 -5.67 -8.67
CA GLY A 104 4.10 -7.06 -9.09
C GLY A 104 4.21 -8.01 -7.90
N TRP A 105 5.17 -7.78 -7.01
CA TRP A 105 5.49 -8.72 -5.93
C TRP A 105 4.36 -8.79 -4.92
N LYS A 106 3.80 -7.63 -4.56
CA LYS A 106 2.61 -7.54 -3.71
C LYS A 106 1.37 -8.11 -4.40
N THR A 107 1.31 -8.18 -5.72
CA THR A 107 0.16 -8.75 -6.45
C THR A 107 0.25 -10.26 -6.39
N LEU A 108 1.40 -10.81 -6.77
CA LEU A 108 1.67 -12.24 -6.69
C LEU A 108 1.49 -12.76 -5.27
N THR A 109 2.05 -12.07 -4.27
CA THR A 109 1.89 -12.47 -2.87
C THR A 109 0.43 -12.41 -2.38
N GLY A 110 -0.43 -11.61 -3.01
CA GLY A 110 -1.86 -11.60 -2.69
C GLY A 110 -2.65 -12.74 -3.35
N ILE A 111 -2.13 -13.35 -4.42
CA ILE A 111 -2.75 -14.46 -5.15
C ILE A 111 -2.18 -15.80 -4.68
N THR A 112 -0.88 -15.85 -4.38
CA THR A 112 -0.23 -17.08 -3.92
C THR A 112 -0.72 -17.43 -2.52
N PRO A 113 -1.28 -18.64 -2.31
CA PRO A 113 -1.75 -19.04 -1.00
C PRO A 113 -0.56 -19.21 -0.05
N SER A 114 -0.75 -18.87 1.23
CA SER A 114 0.25 -19.00 2.30
C SER A 114 0.44 -20.46 2.74
N VAL A 115 0.54 -21.37 1.78
CA VAL A 115 0.80 -22.79 2.05
C VAL A 115 2.28 -22.93 2.33
N PHE A 116 2.61 -23.52 3.47
CA PHE A 116 3.97 -23.93 3.79
C PHE A 116 4.41 -25.00 2.79
N LEU A 117 5.13 -24.58 1.75
CA LEU A 117 5.82 -25.50 0.86
C LEU A 117 7.11 -25.94 1.55
N PHE A 118 7.14 -27.18 2.05
CA PHE A 118 8.38 -27.83 2.48
C PHE A 118 9.21 -28.16 1.23
N LEU A 119 9.95 -27.18 0.74
CA LEU A 119 10.87 -27.30 -0.38
C LEU A 119 12.32 -27.35 0.12
N PRO A 120 13.22 -28.11 -0.55
CA PRO A 120 14.65 -28.00 -0.33
C PRO A 120 15.14 -26.58 -0.64
N ILE A 121 16.31 -26.19 -0.12
CA ILE A 121 16.89 -24.83 -0.30
C ILE A 121 16.92 -24.43 -1.78
N ILE A 122 17.26 -25.36 -2.68
CA ILE A 122 17.27 -25.12 -4.12
C ILE A 122 15.88 -24.79 -4.69
N GLY A 123 14.84 -25.43 -4.17
CA GLY A 123 13.45 -25.19 -4.56
C GLY A 123 12.99 -23.79 -4.17
N TRP A 124 13.43 -23.28 -3.02
CA TRP A 124 13.17 -21.90 -2.61
C TRP A 124 13.81 -20.88 -3.56
N LEU A 125 15.06 -21.13 -3.98
CA LEU A 125 15.77 -20.24 -4.89
C LEU A 125 15.06 -20.16 -6.25
N ILE A 126 14.69 -21.32 -6.82
CA ILE A 126 13.94 -21.39 -8.09
C ILE A 126 12.57 -20.73 -7.94
N TYR A 127 11.84 -21.02 -6.86
CA TYR A 127 10.53 -20.43 -6.58
C TYR A 127 10.61 -18.89 -6.51
N PHE A 128 11.54 -18.35 -5.74
CA PHE A 128 11.72 -16.90 -5.64
C PHE A 128 12.22 -16.28 -6.95
N GLY A 129 13.07 -16.97 -7.71
CA GLY A 129 13.52 -16.52 -9.03
C GLY A 129 12.37 -16.39 -10.03
N ILE A 130 11.54 -17.44 -10.15
CA ILE A 130 10.35 -17.42 -11.01
C ILE A 130 9.37 -16.33 -10.54
N LYS A 131 9.14 -16.23 -9.23
CA LYS A 131 8.27 -15.22 -8.65
C LYS A 131 8.78 -13.79 -8.94
N LEU A 132 10.08 -13.56 -8.86
CA LEU A 132 10.70 -12.27 -9.18
C LEU A 132 10.51 -11.93 -10.66
N TRP A 133 10.69 -12.90 -11.55
CA TRP A 133 10.52 -12.72 -12.99
C TRP A 133 9.07 -12.38 -13.36
N LEU A 134 8.10 -13.17 -12.86
CA LEU A 134 6.67 -12.89 -13.02
C LEU A 134 6.29 -11.52 -12.42
N SER A 135 6.93 -11.16 -11.31
CA SER A 135 6.70 -9.87 -10.65
C SER A 135 7.12 -8.69 -11.52
N SER A 136 8.24 -8.81 -12.23
CA SER A 136 8.67 -7.77 -13.18
C SER A 136 7.66 -7.62 -14.33
N MET A 137 7.19 -8.72 -14.91
CA MET A 137 6.24 -8.69 -16.03
C MET A 137 4.87 -8.13 -15.64
N ILE A 138 4.27 -8.68 -14.58
CA ILE A 138 2.94 -8.28 -14.09
C ILE A 138 2.98 -6.87 -13.48
N GLY A 139 4.12 -6.51 -12.89
CA GLY A 139 4.35 -5.25 -12.21
C GLY A 139 4.08 -4.02 -13.07
N VAL A 140 4.48 -4.06 -14.34
CA VAL A 140 4.33 -2.96 -15.31
C VAL A 140 2.85 -2.57 -15.44
N PHE A 141 1.97 -3.56 -15.57
CA PHE A 141 0.53 -3.33 -15.69
C PHE A 141 -0.15 -3.06 -14.35
N MET A 142 0.32 -3.69 -13.27
CA MET A 142 -0.33 -3.57 -11.96
C MET A 142 0.02 -2.28 -11.22
N LEU A 143 1.15 -1.65 -11.52
CA LEU A 143 1.54 -0.37 -10.94
C LEU A 143 0.48 0.74 -11.16
N PRO A 144 0.04 1.06 -12.39
CA PRO A 144 -0.96 2.11 -12.59
C PRO A 144 -2.30 1.74 -11.95
N ILE A 145 -2.72 0.48 -12.06
CA ILE A 145 -3.99 -0.01 -11.51
C ILE A 145 -4.02 0.15 -9.98
N ARG A 146 -2.96 -0.27 -9.28
CA ARG A 146 -2.86 -0.15 -7.82
C ARG A 146 -2.77 1.29 -7.37
N THR A 147 -1.95 2.09 -8.06
CA THR A 147 -1.79 3.51 -7.74
C THR A 147 -3.14 4.22 -7.85
N PHE A 148 -3.87 3.99 -8.94
CA PHE A 148 -5.20 4.55 -9.14
C PHE A 148 -6.20 4.08 -8.07
N LYS A 149 -6.21 2.78 -7.72
CA LYS A 149 -7.08 2.24 -6.67
C LYS A 149 -6.79 2.88 -5.30
N ASN A 150 -5.51 3.04 -4.95
CA ASN A 150 -5.07 3.66 -3.71
C ASN A 150 -5.47 5.15 -3.65
N VAL A 151 -5.23 5.89 -4.73
CA VAL A 151 -5.64 7.31 -4.85
C VAL A 151 -7.16 7.44 -4.74
N ARG A 152 -7.93 6.65 -5.51
CA ARG A 152 -9.39 6.65 -5.45
C ARG A 152 -9.92 6.31 -4.06
N ARG A 153 -9.29 5.37 -3.35
CA ARG A 153 -9.67 5.01 -1.97
C ARG A 153 -9.38 6.17 -1.00
N LEU A 154 -8.26 6.87 -1.13
CA LEU A 154 -7.96 8.07 -0.33
C LEU A 154 -8.99 9.18 -0.55
N TYR A 155 -9.38 9.44 -1.81
CA TYR A 155 -10.45 10.40 -2.12
C TYR A 155 -11.77 10.00 -1.46
N LYS A 156 -12.17 8.72 -1.53
CA LYS A 156 -13.37 8.23 -0.83
C LYS A 156 -13.27 8.46 0.68
N LEU A 157 -12.13 8.14 1.30
CA LEU A 157 -11.93 8.33 2.75
C LEU A 157 -11.93 9.81 3.18
N LYS A 158 -11.58 10.74 2.28
CA LYS A 158 -11.69 12.18 2.53
C LYS A 158 -13.14 12.65 2.54
N ASN A 159 -13.99 12.06 1.70
CA ASN A 159 -15.39 12.47 1.53
C ASN A 159 -16.37 11.82 2.52
N ILE A 160 -15.94 10.89 3.38
CA ILE A 160 -16.82 10.31 4.41
C ILE A 160 -16.95 11.30 5.57
N PRO A 161 -18.17 11.75 5.92
CA PRO A 161 -18.41 12.70 7.01
C PRO A 161 -17.80 12.21 8.33
N LYS A 162 -17.37 13.17 9.16
CA LYS A 162 -16.72 12.91 10.46
C LYS A 162 -17.70 12.31 11.48
#